data_AF-A0A942KHG7-F1
#
_entry.id   AF-A0A942KHG7-F1
#
_cell.length_a   1.000
_cell.length_b   1.000
_cell.length_c   1.000
_cell.angle_alpha   90.00
_cell.angle_beta   90.00
_cell.angle_gamma   90.00
#
_symmetry.space_group_name_H-M   'P 1'
#
loop_
_entity.id
_entity.type
_entity.pdbx_description
1 polymer ?
#
loop_
_entity_poly.entity_id
_entity_poly.type
_entity_poly.pdbx_seq_one_letter_code
_entity_poly.pdbx_strand_id
1 'polypeptide(L)'
;MKQRLGYQSQIIAPARQINDGMPQFIVNQLIKLFLQETKVKGAKVAILGFTFKENAVDIRNSKVFDMIPHLNEVGITPVLYDSLVQETPPKH
;
A
#
# COMPACT_ATOMS: atom_id res chain seq x y z
N MET A 1 18.78 -10.58 -12.97
CA MET A 1 20.15 -10.35 -13.47
C MET A 1 21.15 -10.97 -12.50
N LYS A 2 22.22 -11.53 -13.06
CA LYS A 2 23.25 -12.38 -12.42
C LYS A 2 23.83 -11.77 -11.13
N GLN A 3 23.88 -12.60 -10.09
CA GLN A 3 24.84 -12.48 -9.00
C GLN A 3 26.25 -12.44 -9.62
N ARG A 4 26.90 -11.29 -9.61
CA ARG A 4 28.31 -11.18 -9.92
C ARG A 4 29.00 -10.35 -8.84
N LEU A 5 30.11 -10.91 -8.38
CA LEU A 5 31.09 -10.42 -7.40
C LEU A 5 30.67 -10.66 -5.94
N GLY A 6 30.95 -11.88 -5.44
CA GLY A 6 31.49 -12.26 -4.12
C GLY A 6 31.00 -11.66 -2.80
N TYR A 7 30.17 -10.62 -2.82
CA TYR A 7 29.62 -9.91 -1.67
C TYR A 7 28.12 -9.84 -1.85
N GLN A 8 27.42 -10.81 -1.27
CA GLN A 8 25.99 -10.68 -1.09
C GLN A 8 25.77 -9.57 -0.07
N SER A 9 25.31 -8.40 -0.52
CA SER A 9 25.02 -7.29 0.37
C SER A 9 24.00 -7.74 1.42
N GLN A 10 24.43 -7.76 2.68
CA GLN A 10 23.57 -8.07 3.83
C GLN A 10 22.52 -6.96 4.09
N ILE A 11 22.53 -5.88 3.30
CA ILE A 11 21.66 -4.73 3.48
C ILE A 11 20.57 -4.68 2.39
N ILE A 12 20.90 -4.94 1.13
CA ILE A 12 19.96 -4.76 0.00
C ILE A 12 18.75 -5.69 0.12
N ALA A 13 18.97 -6.98 0.41
CA ALA A 13 17.87 -7.94 0.49
C ALA A 13 16.94 -7.66 1.70
N PRO A 14 17.44 -7.42 2.92
CA PRO A 14 16.59 -7.01 4.03
C PRO A 14 15.86 -5.68 3.80
N ALA A 15 16.53 -4.67 3.22
CA ALA A 15 15.87 -3.40 2.90
C ALA A 15 14.70 -3.60 1.92
N ARG A 16 14.86 -4.49 0.93
CA ARG A 16 13.79 -4.84 0.00
C ARG A 16 12.63 -5.54 0.72
N GLN A 17 12.95 -6.49 1.59
CA GLN A 17 11.96 -7.21 2.39
C GLN A 17 11.15 -6.25 3.29
N ILE A 18 11.81 -5.27 3.90
CA ILE A 18 11.15 -4.22 4.70
C ILE A 18 10.20 -3.41 3.80
N ASN A 19 10.67 -2.93 2.66
CA ASN A 19 9.84 -2.13 1.74
C ASN A 19 8.63 -2.92 1.20
N ASP A 20 8.80 -4.21 0.91
CA ASP A 20 7.71 -5.06 0.44
C ASP A 20 6.67 -5.35 1.56
N GLY A 21 7.07 -5.29 2.83
CA GLY A 21 6.17 -5.48 3.99
C GLY A 21 5.39 -4.23 4.43
N MET A 22 5.70 -3.06 3.89
CA MET A 22 5.10 -1.79 4.32
C MET A 22 3.57 -1.72 4.17
N PRO A 23 2.95 -2.18 3.06
CA PRO A 23 1.49 -2.14 2.90
C PRO A 23 0.74 -2.85 4.04
N GLN A 24 1.16 -4.08 4.36
CA GLN A 24 0.57 -4.87 5.44
C GLN A 24 0.78 -4.21 6.80
N PHE A 25 1.97 -3.63 7.04
CA PHE A 25 2.25 -2.92 8.28
C PHE A 25 1.26 -1.75 8.48
N ILE A 26 1.01 -0.95 7.45
CA ILE A 26 0.10 0.20 7.52
C ILE A 26 -1.33 -0.27 7.81
N VAL A 27 -1.82 -1.31 7.12
CA VAL A 27 -3.16 -1.86 7.34
C VAL A 27 -3.32 -2.35 8.79
N ASN A 28 -2.31 -3.04 9.33
CA ASN A 28 -2.33 -3.51 10.72
C ASN A 28 -2.39 -2.35 11.74
N GLN A 29 -1.71 -1.23 11.47
CA GLN A 29 -1.79 -0.04 12.34
C GLN A 29 -3.17 0.63 12.25
N LEU A 30 -3.75 0.72 11.04
CA LEU A 30 -5.11 1.22 10.84
C LEU A 30 -6.13 0.42 11.64
N ILE A 31 -6.07 -0.93 11.58
CA ILE A 31 -6.99 -1.80 12.33
C ILE A 31 -6.87 -1.55 13.84
N LYS A 32 -5.65 -1.43 14.36
CA LYS A 32 -5.43 -1.15 15.80
C LYS A 32 -6.06 0.17 16.22
N LEU A 33 -5.94 1.21 15.40
CA LEU A 33 -6.58 2.51 15.65
C LEU A 33 -8.10 2.40 15.60
N PHE A 34 -8.65 1.70 14.59
CA PHE A 34 -10.09 1.48 14.50
C PHE A 34 -10.65 0.76 15.72
N LEU A 35 -9.98 -0.29 16.21
CA LEU A 35 -10.42 -1.02 17.41
C LEU A 35 -10.48 -0.15 18.68
N GLN A 36 -9.74 0.95 18.74
CA GLN A 36 -9.74 1.87 19.88
C GLN A 36 -10.90 2.88 19.81
N GLU A 37 -11.39 3.22 18.62
CA GLU A 37 -12.28 4.36 18.41
C GLU A 37 -13.67 3.99 17.84
N THR A 38 -13.80 2.92 17.03
CA THR A 38 -15.05 2.58 16.34
C THR A 38 -15.13 1.12 15.86
N LYS A 39 -16.22 0.74 15.18
CA LYS A 39 -16.35 -0.58 14.53
C LYS A 39 -15.58 -0.60 13.20
N VAL A 40 -14.65 -1.54 13.06
CA VAL A 40 -13.87 -1.77 11.84
C VAL A 40 -14.76 -2.16 10.65
N LYS A 41 -15.73 -3.06 10.89
CA LYS A 41 -16.58 -3.61 9.84
C LYS A 41 -17.57 -2.57 9.32
N GLY A 42 -17.51 -2.29 8.02
CA GLY A 42 -18.33 -1.27 7.35
C GLY A 42 -17.73 0.14 7.36
N ALA A 43 -16.54 0.31 7.94
CA ALA A 43 -15.83 1.59 7.88
C ALA A 43 -15.43 1.92 6.44
N LYS A 44 -15.49 3.20 6.09
CA LYS A 44 -14.96 3.74 4.83
C LYS A 44 -13.65 4.47 5.12
N VAL A 45 -12.61 4.17 4.36
CA VAL A 45 -11.30 4.82 4.47
C VAL A 45 -10.97 5.52 3.17
N ALA A 46 -10.73 6.82 3.22
CA ALA A 46 -10.22 7.56 2.07
C ALA A 46 -8.69 7.41 1.99
N ILE A 47 -8.19 6.99 0.84
CA ILE A 47 -6.77 6.98 0.51
C ILE A 47 -6.53 8.12 -0.47
N LEU A 48 -5.79 9.12 -0.01
CA LEU A 48 -5.47 10.32 -0.77
C LEU A 48 -4.03 10.22 -1.29
N GLY A 49 -3.87 10.19 -2.61
CA GLY A 49 -2.59 9.98 -3.28
C GLY A 49 -2.27 8.49 -3.47
N PHE A 50 -2.18 8.06 -4.73
CA PHE A 50 -1.80 6.69 -5.08
C PHE A 50 -0.82 6.60 -6.27
N THR A 51 -0.33 7.72 -6.78
CA THR A 51 0.81 7.72 -7.72
C THR A 51 2.09 7.17 -7.07
N PHE A 52 2.88 6.41 -7.82
CA PHE A 52 4.14 5.79 -7.36
C PHE A 52 5.24 6.82 -7.04
N LYS A 53 5.23 7.97 -7.72
CA LYS A 53 6.15 9.08 -7.49
C LYS A 53 5.36 10.38 -7.51
N GLU A 54 5.80 11.32 -6.69
CA GLU A 54 5.29 12.69 -6.69
C GLU A 54 5.34 13.26 -8.12
N ASN A 55 4.24 13.87 -8.56
CA ASN A 55 4.10 14.53 -9.87
C ASN A 55 4.19 13.60 -11.10
N ALA A 56 3.98 12.29 -10.95
CA ALA A 56 3.96 11.37 -12.08
C ALA A 56 2.67 10.53 -12.08
N VAL A 57 1.98 10.48 -13.23
CA VAL A 57 0.79 9.64 -13.46
C VAL A 57 1.20 8.16 -13.67
N ASP A 58 2.06 7.63 -12.81
CA ASP A 58 2.47 6.21 -12.84
C ASP A 58 1.92 5.50 -11.62
N ILE A 59 0.96 4.61 -11.87
CA ILE A 59 0.28 3.82 -10.84
C ILE A 59 0.75 2.37 -10.80
N ARG A 60 1.54 1.92 -11.80
CA ARG A 60 1.82 0.49 -12.05
C ARG A 60 2.59 -0.19 -10.93
N ASN A 61 3.38 0.58 -10.19
CA ASN A 61 4.20 0.10 -9.08
C ASN A 61 3.75 0.66 -7.73
N SER A 62 2.56 1.27 -7.67
CA SER A 62 2.06 1.85 -6.44
C SER A 62 1.70 0.75 -5.44
N LYS A 63 2.37 0.80 -4.29
CA LYS A 63 2.13 -0.11 -3.16
C LYS A 63 0.79 0.14 -2.46
N VAL A 64 0.06 1.20 -2.84
CA VAL A 64 -1.29 1.49 -2.35
C VAL A 64 -2.28 0.41 -2.79
N PHE A 65 -2.15 -0.11 -4.01
CA PHE A 65 -3.06 -1.16 -4.50
C PHE A 65 -2.90 -2.47 -3.73
N ASP A 66 -1.69 -2.76 -3.24
CA ASP A 66 -1.42 -3.92 -2.38
C ASP A 66 -2.19 -3.84 -1.05
N MET A 67 -2.59 -2.64 -0.59
CA MET A 67 -3.35 -2.45 0.65
C MET A 67 -4.85 -2.75 0.49
N ILE A 68 -5.41 -2.58 -0.71
CA ILE A 68 -6.85 -2.74 -0.98
C ILE A 68 -7.38 -4.12 -0.55
N PRO A 69 -6.79 -5.25 -0.97
CA PRO A 69 -7.30 -6.57 -0.57
C PRO A 69 -7.28 -6.76 0.95
N HIS A 70 -6.20 -6.33 1.62
CA HIS A 70 -6.08 -6.44 3.08
C HIS A 70 -7.12 -5.59 3.84
N LEU A 71 -7.45 -4.40 3.32
CA LEU A 71 -8.52 -3.57 3.89
C LEU A 71 -9.89 -4.22 3.69
N ASN A 72 -10.15 -4.79 2.51
CA ASN A 72 -11.40 -5.47 2.21
C ASN A 72 -11.59 -6.73 3.08
N GLU A 73 -10.52 -7.50 3.35
CA GLU A 73 -10.55 -8.69 4.22
C GLU A 73 -11.06 -8.38 5.63
N VAL A 74 -10.72 -7.20 6.16
CA VAL A 74 -11.18 -6.76 7.49
C VAL A 74 -12.50 -5.99 7.45
N GLY A 75 -13.14 -5.89 6.28
CA GLY A 75 -14.43 -5.26 6.09
C GLY A 75 -14.37 -3.72 6.03
N ILE A 76 -13.20 -3.16 5.71
CA ILE A 76 -13.04 -1.73 5.42
C ILE A 76 -13.25 -1.53 3.91
N THR A 77 -14.01 -0.52 3.53
CA THR A 77 -14.18 -0.10 2.14
C THR A 77 -13.24 1.06 1.80
N PRO A 78 -12.16 0.85 1.03
CA PRO A 78 -11.28 1.92 0.61
C PRO A 78 -11.93 2.78 -0.49
N VAL A 79 -11.70 4.10 -0.43
CA VAL A 79 -12.08 5.09 -1.43
C VAL A 79 -10.81 5.80 -1.87
N LEU A 80 -10.43 5.67 -3.15
CA LEU A 80 -9.20 6.25 -3.66
C LEU A 80 -9.45 7.60 -4.33
N TYR A 81 -8.56 8.55 -4.09
CA TYR A 81 -8.53 9.84 -4.78
C TYR A 81 -7.08 10.29 -4.98
N ASP A 82 -6.76 10.79 -6.16
CA ASP A 82 -5.46 11.39 -6.47
C ASP A 82 -5.69 12.56 -7.44
N SER A 83 -5.09 13.71 -7.15
CA SER A 83 -5.30 14.94 -7.96
C SER A 83 -4.72 14.85 -9.36
N LEU A 84 -3.77 13.94 -9.59
CA LEU A 84 -3.09 13.75 -10.87
C LEU A 84 -3.73 12.65 -11.72
N VAL A 85 -4.64 11.86 -11.14
CA VAL A 85 -5.29 10.73 -11.80
C VAL A 85 -6.81 10.95 -11.79
N GLN A 86 -7.35 11.41 -12.92
CA GLN A 86 -8.78 11.67 -13.07
C GLN A 86 -9.60 10.41 -13.36
N GLU A 87 -8.96 9.35 -13.86
CA GLU A 87 -9.62 8.08 -14.11
C GLU A 87 -9.67 7.22 -12.85
N THR A 88 -10.83 6.61 -12.60
CA THR A 88 -10.95 5.62 -11.54
C THR A 88 -10.04 4.45 -11.87
N PRO A 89 -9.08 4.08 -11.00
CA PRO A 89 -8.24 2.92 -11.28
C PRO A 89 -9.13 1.70 -11.54
N PRO A 90 -8.82 0.88 -12.56
CA PRO A 90 -9.63 -0.28 -12.89
C PRO A 90 -9.85 -1.11 -11.62
N LYS A 91 -11.10 -1.52 -11.39
CA LYS A 91 -11.45 -2.38 -10.26
C LYS A 91 -10.62 -3.67 -10.40
N HIS A 92 -9.63 -3.83 -9.53
CA HIS A 92 -8.98 -5.12 -9.30
C HIS A 92 -9.96 -6.08 -8.63
#